data_AF-A0A815DV12-F1
#
_entry.id   AF-A0A815DV12-F1
#
_cell.length_a   1.000
_cell.length_b   1.000
_cell.length_c   1.000
_cell.angle_alpha   90.00
_cell.angle_beta   90.00
_cell.angle_gamma   90.00
#
_symmetry.space_group_name_H-M   'P 1'
#
loop_
_entity.id
_entity.type
_entity.pdbx_description
1 polymer ?
#
loop_
_entity_poly.entity_id
_entity_poly.type
_entity_poly.pdbx_seq_one_letter_code
_entity_poly.pdbx_strand_id
1 'polypeptide(L)'
;MPSVTVERCRKRRNSREFLQFAKRFQEKYILHQFWIDLSMGKKIGDIIDVPDVDIAEAGCFKYILVEVRDRATTYGQTKLVVRGDASCAYHADVLDIMEGQIDEKKIALDCKGGGRIRVDPQTRTISVYGYSQGFGRADHEKTVEILQKKYPQWAIEITAEEY
;
A
#
# COMPACT_ATOMS: atom_id res chain seq x y z
N MET A 1 -38.26 -39.56 29.80
CA MET A 1 -37.13 -39.44 30.76
C MET A 1 -36.79 -40.85 31.24
N PRO A 2 -35.53 -41.23 31.56
CA PRO A 2 -34.20 -40.60 31.44
C PRO A 2 -33.29 -41.33 30.39
N SER A 3 -32.36 -40.69 29.66
CA SER A 3 -30.96 -40.29 29.94
C SER A 3 -29.93 -41.42 30.21
N VAL A 4 -28.95 -41.61 29.30
CA VAL A 4 -27.51 -41.73 29.68
C VAL A 4 -26.63 -41.16 28.55
N THR A 5 -25.62 -40.43 29.02
CA THR A 5 -24.68 -39.51 28.40
C THR A 5 -23.54 -40.21 27.63
N VAL A 6 -23.11 -39.64 26.50
CA VAL A 6 -21.81 -39.95 25.87
C VAL A 6 -20.83 -38.84 26.21
N GLU A 7 -19.86 -39.19 27.04
CA GLU A 7 -18.72 -38.35 27.37
C GLU A 7 -17.71 -38.39 26.21
N ARG A 8 -17.29 -37.22 25.71
CA ARG A 8 -16.08 -37.13 24.89
C ARG A 8 -15.32 -35.83 25.16
N CYS A 9 -14.40 -35.97 26.10
CA CYS A 9 -13.12 -35.28 26.26
C CYS A 9 -12.81 -34.21 25.18
N ARG A 10 -13.06 -32.93 25.47
CA ARG A 10 -12.45 -31.80 24.76
C ARG A 10 -11.18 -31.38 25.49
N LYS A 11 -10.03 -31.91 25.05
CA LYS A 11 -8.70 -31.40 25.40
C LYS A 11 -8.66 -29.89 25.18
N ARG A 12 -8.41 -29.13 26.25
CA ARG A 12 -8.04 -27.70 26.19
C ARG A 12 -6.80 -27.56 25.32
N ARG A 13 -6.93 -27.00 24.13
CA ARG A 13 -5.78 -26.61 23.29
C ARG A 13 -5.29 -25.25 23.76
N ASN A 14 -3.98 -25.19 24.03
CA ASN A 14 -3.26 -24.02 24.52
C ASN A 14 -3.37 -22.87 23.51
N SER A 15 -3.79 -21.68 23.96
CA SER A 15 -4.06 -20.51 23.11
C SER A 15 -2.81 -20.02 22.36
N ARG A 16 -1.59 -20.30 22.86
CA ARG A 16 -0.34 -19.91 22.20
C ARG A 16 -0.05 -20.71 20.92
N GLU A 17 -0.37 -22.00 20.89
CA GLU A 17 -0.24 -22.80 19.66
C GLU A 17 -1.30 -22.47 18.62
N PHE A 18 -2.52 -22.11 19.07
CA PHE A 18 -3.59 -21.64 18.18
C PHE A 18 -3.22 -20.30 17.51
N LEU A 19 -2.56 -19.39 18.25
CA LEU A 19 -2.05 -18.13 17.71
C LEU A 19 -0.89 -18.34 16.71
N GLN A 20 0.00 -19.30 16.96
CA GLN A 20 1.09 -19.60 16.03
C GLN A 20 0.61 -20.35 14.78
N PHE A 21 -0.41 -21.19 14.92
CA PHE A 21 -1.13 -21.82 13.82
C PHE A 21 -1.93 -20.80 13.00
N ALA A 22 -2.64 -19.86 13.64
CA ALA A 22 -3.39 -18.78 13.00
C ALA A 22 -2.48 -17.80 12.24
N LYS A 23 -1.28 -17.48 12.77
CA LYS A 23 -0.28 -16.65 12.06
C LYS A 23 0.25 -17.34 10.80
N ARG A 24 0.58 -18.64 10.88
CA ARG A 24 0.97 -19.46 9.70
C ARG A 24 -0.17 -19.67 8.70
N PHE A 25 -1.42 -19.62 9.13
CA PHE A 25 -2.59 -19.70 8.26
C PHE A 25 -2.92 -18.35 7.61
N GLN A 26 -2.74 -17.23 8.32
CA GLN A 26 -2.94 -15.87 7.78
C GLN A 26 -1.95 -15.55 6.66
N GLU A 27 -0.66 -15.88 6.80
CA GLU A 27 0.34 -15.63 5.74
C GLU A 27 -0.01 -16.35 4.42
N LYS A 28 -0.52 -17.59 4.50
CA LYS A 28 -0.96 -18.34 3.31
C LYS A 28 -2.28 -17.86 2.72
N TYR A 29 -3.24 -17.43 3.55
CA TYR A 29 -4.53 -16.91 3.07
C TYR A 29 -4.42 -15.49 2.48
N ILE A 30 -3.55 -14.64 3.02
CA ILE A 30 -3.31 -13.28 2.51
C ILE A 30 -2.62 -13.36 1.14
N LEU A 31 -1.59 -14.20 0.99
CA LEU A 31 -0.95 -14.43 -0.30
C LEU A 31 -1.90 -15.10 -1.31
N HIS A 32 -2.80 -15.99 -0.87
CA HIS A 32 -3.78 -16.61 -1.75
C HIS A 32 -4.88 -15.63 -2.19
N GLN A 33 -5.34 -14.74 -1.31
CA GLN A 33 -6.29 -13.68 -1.68
C GLN A 33 -5.64 -12.66 -2.62
N PHE A 34 -4.39 -12.28 -2.37
CA PHE A 34 -3.60 -11.40 -3.24
C PHE A 34 -3.37 -12.03 -4.63
N TRP A 35 -3.11 -13.34 -4.71
CA TRP A 35 -2.99 -14.07 -5.97
C TRP A 35 -4.34 -14.27 -6.68
N ILE A 36 -5.44 -14.45 -5.93
CA ILE A 36 -6.81 -14.52 -6.48
C ILE A 36 -7.23 -13.16 -7.05
N ASP A 37 -6.92 -12.05 -6.38
CA ASP A 37 -7.16 -10.68 -6.90
C ASP A 37 -6.24 -10.36 -8.09
N LEU A 38 -5.02 -10.90 -8.13
CA LEU A 38 -4.14 -10.86 -9.30
C LEU A 38 -4.70 -11.70 -10.48
N SER A 39 -5.48 -12.75 -10.19
CA SER A 39 -6.07 -13.65 -11.18
C SER A 39 -7.48 -13.23 -11.65
N MET A 40 -8.14 -12.33 -10.92
CA MET A 40 -9.44 -11.77 -11.26
C MET A 40 -9.27 -10.28 -11.53
N GLY A 41 -9.19 -9.90 -12.81
CA GLY A 41 -8.98 -8.53 -13.30
C GLY A 41 -10.09 -7.53 -12.98
N LYS A 42 -10.40 -7.36 -11.68
CA LYS A 42 -11.28 -6.32 -11.18
C LYS A 42 -10.44 -5.08 -10.94
N LYS A 43 -10.37 -4.23 -11.96
CA LYS A 43 -9.77 -2.91 -11.89
C LYS A 43 -10.55 -2.01 -10.93
N ILE A 44 -9.84 -1.15 -10.19
CA ILE A 44 -10.44 -0.18 -9.25
C ILE A 44 -11.17 0.89 -10.06
N GLY A 45 -12.50 0.98 -9.87
CA GLY A 45 -13.37 1.88 -10.63
C GLY A 45 -13.74 3.16 -9.89
N ASP A 46 -13.60 3.19 -8.57
CA ASP A 46 -14.02 4.30 -7.72
C ASP A 46 -12.83 4.89 -6.96
N ILE A 47 -12.76 6.22 -6.89
CA ILE A 47 -11.66 6.95 -6.25
C ILE A 47 -11.50 6.62 -4.75
N ILE A 48 -12.59 6.25 -4.08
CA ILE A 48 -12.62 5.90 -2.66
C ILE A 48 -11.86 4.60 -2.39
N ASP A 49 -11.89 3.67 -3.32
CA ASP A 49 -11.27 2.34 -3.19
C ASP A 49 -9.76 2.36 -3.43
N VAL A 50 -9.23 3.44 -4.02
CA VAL A 50 -7.79 3.59 -4.21
C VAL A 50 -7.13 3.82 -2.85
N PRO A 51 -6.09 3.10 -2.42
CA PRO A 51 -5.42 3.41 -1.16
C PRO A 51 -4.63 4.71 -1.24
N ASP A 52 -4.61 5.53 -0.18
CA ASP A 52 -3.88 6.80 -0.18
C ASP A 52 -2.36 6.60 -0.21
N VAL A 53 -1.87 5.51 0.39
CA VAL A 53 -0.46 5.13 0.37
C VAL A 53 -0.33 3.64 0.11
N ASP A 54 0.47 3.30 -0.88
CA ASP A 54 0.92 1.94 -1.14
C ASP A 54 2.43 1.98 -1.42
N ILE A 55 3.21 1.61 -0.41
CA ILE A 55 4.68 1.66 -0.46
C ILE A 55 5.28 0.37 0.08
N ALA A 56 6.46 -0.02 -0.41
CA ALA A 56 7.20 -1.16 0.10
C ALA A 56 7.52 -1.00 1.60
N GLU A 57 7.50 -2.13 2.33
CA GLU A 57 7.60 -2.13 3.80
C GLU A 57 8.98 -1.75 4.34
N ALA A 58 10.04 -1.89 3.54
CA ALA A 58 11.41 -1.63 3.96
C ALA A 58 12.31 -1.30 2.76
N GLY A 59 13.43 -0.63 3.03
CA GLY A 59 14.50 -0.38 2.06
C GLY A 59 14.43 1.00 1.41
N CYS A 60 15.27 1.22 0.41
CA CYS A 60 15.32 2.46 -0.37
C CYS A 60 14.77 2.21 -1.77
N PHE A 61 13.76 2.98 -2.18
CA PHE A 61 13.09 2.77 -3.47
C PHE A 61 12.53 4.06 -4.06
N LYS A 62 12.18 3.99 -5.35
CA LYS A 62 11.61 5.11 -6.07
C LYS A 62 10.11 5.22 -5.76
N TYR A 63 9.62 6.44 -5.67
CA TYR A 63 8.21 6.72 -5.41
C TYR A 63 7.69 7.81 -6.33
N ILE A 64 6.39 7.80 -6.59
CA ILE A 64 5.66 8.83 -7.33
C ILE A 64 4.53 9.38 -6.47
N LEU A 65 4.25 10.67 -6.65
CA LEU A 65 3.06 11.33 -6.13
C LEU A 65 2.06 11.45 -7.28
N VAL A 66 0.88 10.85 -7.12
CA VAL A 66 -0.11 10.79 -8.19
C VAL A 66 -1.40 11.44 -7.73
N GLU A 67 -1.94 12.35 -8.55
CA GLU A 67 -3.29 12.85 -8.39
C GLU A 67 -4.26 11.93 -9.14
N VAL A 68 -5.15 11.32 -8.38
CA VAL A 68 -6.23 10.47 -8.87
C VAL A 68 -7.46 11.34 -9.03
N ARG A 69 -8.06 11.35 -10.22
CA ARG A 69 -9.30 12.09 -10.50
C ARG A 69 -10.37 11.15 -11.01
N ASP A 70 -11.59 11.35 -10.55
CA ASP A 70 -12.76 10.69 -11.15
C ASP A 70 -13.09 11.33 -12.51
N ARG A 71 -13.26 10.51 -13.55
CA ARG A 71 -13.69 10.91 -14.90
C ARG A 71 -15.21 10.99 -15.03
N ALA A 72 -15.96 10.34 -14.14
CA ALA A 72 -17.42 10.21 -14.25
C ALA A 72 -18.18 11.45 -13.73
N THR A 73 -17.60 12.22 -12.81
CA THR A 73 -18.27 13.35 -12.17
C THR A 73 -17.87 14.73 -12.72
N THR A 74 -18.85 15.55 -13.07
CA THR A 74 -18.69 16.94 -13.57
C THR A 74 -18.02 17.89 -12.56
N TYR A 75 -18.01 17.53 -11.27
CA TYR A 75 -17.35 18.27 -10.18
C TYR A 75 -16.07 17.59 -9.66
N GLY A 76 -15.52 16.65 -10.43
CA GLY A 76 -14.16 16.09 -10.35
C GLY A 76 -13.59 15.97 -8.95
N GLN A 77 -13.99 14.96 -8.19
CA GLN A 77 -13.28 14.63 -6.97
C GLN A 77 -11.84 14.23 -7.32
N THR A 78 -10.89 14.79 -6.59
CA THR A 78 -9.48 14.49 -6.75
C THR A 78 -8.89 14.11 -5.41
N LYS A 79 -7.87 13.26 -5.43
CA LYS A 79 -7.06 12.97 -4.27
C LYS A 79 -5.62 12.69 -4.65
N LEU A 80 -4.72 12.99 -3.74
CA LEU A 80 -3.31 12.67 -3.89
C LEU A 80 -3.02 11.34 -3.22
N VAL A 81 -2.27 10.49 -3.91
CA VAL A 81 -1.83 9.20 -3.41
C VAL A 81 -0.33 9.01 -3.62
N VAL A 82 0.29 8.26 -2.72
CA VAL A 82 1.72 7.94 -2.77
C VAL A 82 1.88 6.49 -3.19
N ARG A 83 2.73 6.24 -4.18
CA ARG A 83 3.09 4.90 -4.66
C ARG A 83 4.59 4.71 -4.68
N GLY A 84 5.09 3.55 -4.26
CA GLY A 84 6.51 3.23 -4.37
C GLY A 84 6.81 1.77 -4.08
N ASP A 85 7.57 1.12 -4.93
CA ASP A 85 7.85 -0.31 -4.82
C ASP A 85 9.36 -0.56 -4.90
N ALA A 86 9.85 -1.49 -4.06
CA ALA A 86 11.27 -1.81 -3.98
C ALA A 86 11.82 -2.59 -5.19
N SER A 87 10.94 -3.25 -5.95
CA SER A 87 11.28 -3.97 -7.18
C SER A 87 11.35 -3.05 -8.42
N CYS A 88 10.81 -1.84 -8.33
CA CYS A 88 10.77 -0.90 -9.46
C CYS A 88 12.11 -0.21 -9.68
N ALA A 89 12.68 -0.41 -10.87
CA ALA A 89 13.93 0.22 -11.26
C ALA A 89 13.74 1.69 -11.67
N TYR A 90 12.54 2.06 -12.15
CA TYR A 90 12.21 3.40 -12.61
C TYR A 90 10.90 3.90 -12.02
N HIS A 91 10.71 5.23 -12.02
CA HIS A 91 9.45 5.84 -11.61
C HIS A 91 8.28 5.48 -12.54
N ALA A 92 8.57 5.25 -13.83
CA ALA A 92 7.57 4.83 -14.81
C ALA A 92 7.01 3.44 -14.47
N ASP A 93 7.86 2.50 -14.06
CA ASP A 93 7.42 1.16 -13.64
C ASP A 93 6.36 1.23 -12.51
N VAL A 94 6.55 2.14 -11.55
CA VAL A 94 5.59 2.35 -10.45
C VAL A 94 4.24 2.87 -10.97
N LEU A 95 4.27 3.75 -11.98
CA LEU A 95 3.07 4.28 -12.61
C LEU A 95 2.35 3.18 -13.41
N ASP A 96 3.08 2.39 -14.20
CA ASP A 96 2.54 1.29 -15.01
C ASP A 96 1.83 0.25 -14.13
N ILE A 97 2.40 -0.08 -12.96
CA ILE A 97 1.75 -0.96 -11.98
C ILE A 97 0.42 -0.36 -11.50
N MET A 98 0.41 0.93 -11.17
CA MET A 98 -0.81 1.62 -10.73
C MET A 98 -1.87 1.67 -11.83
N GLU A 99 -1.50 1.95 -13.08
CA GLU A 99 -2.38 1.94 -14.25
C GLU A 99 -2.98 0.56 -14.51
N GLY A 100 -2.20 -0.51 -14.27
CA GLY A 100 -2.68 -1.88 -14.35
C GLY A 100 -3.80 -2.21 -13.34
N GLN A 101 -3.78 -1.56 -12.17
CA GLN A 101 -4.73 -1.79 -11.08
C GLN A 101 -6.03 -0.98 -11.21
N ILE A 102 -6.03 0.13 -11.95
CA ILE A 102 -7.19 1.05 -12.04
C ILE A 102 -7.96 0.89 -13.35
N ASP A 103 -9.24 1.27 -13.32
CA ASP A 103 -10.10 1.38 -14.49
C ASP A 103 -9.90 2.77 -15.12
N GLU A 104 -9.02 2.83 -16.12
CA GLU A 104 -8.69 4.05 -16.88
C GLU A 104 -9.92 4.74 -17.50
N LYS A 105 -11.05 4.05 -17.67
CA LYS A 105 -12.28 4.66 -18.21
C LYS A 105 -12.97 5.53 -17.17
N LYS A 106 -12.81 5.19 -15.89
CA LYS A 106 -13.44 5.86 -14.76
C LYS A 106 -12.48 6.75 -14.00
N ILE A 107 -11.20 6.40 -13.96
CA ILE A 107 -10.19 7.12 -13.18
C ILE A 107 -9.11 7.67 -14.11
N ALA A 108 -8.76 8.94 -13.92
CA ALA A 108 -7.57 9.55 -14.51
C ALA A 108 -6.46 9.62 -13.47
N LEU A 109 -5.24 9.29 -13.88
CA LEU A 109 -4.03 9.48 -13.10
C LEU A 109 -3.22 10.62 -13.69
N ASP A 110 -2.72 11.49 -12.82
CA ASP A 110 -1.81 12.56 -13.19
C ASP A 110 -0.60 12.53 -12.24
N CYS A 111 0.56 12.16 -12.79
CA CYS A 111 1.79 12.06 -12.02
C CYS A 111 2.32 13.47 -11.71
N LYS A 112 2.30 13.85 -10.42
CA LYS A 112 2.75 15.16 -9.92
C LYS A 112 4.25 15.19 -9.59
N GLY A 113 5.01 14.23 -10.09
CA GLY A 113 6.43 14.07 -9.85
C GLY A 113 6.78 12.84 -9.03
N GLY A 114 8.06 12.70 -8.71
CA GLY A 114 8.53 11.62 -7.85
C GLY A 114 9.78 11.97 -7.05
N GLY A 115 10.32 10.94 -6.41
CA GLY A 115 11.55 11.01 -5.63
C GLY A 115 11.94 9.61 -5.16
N ARG A 116 12.60 9.54 -4.00
CA ARG A 116 12.97 8.30 -3.32
C ARG A 116 12.43 8.33 -1.90
N ILE A 117 12.05 7.15 -1.43
CA ILE A 117 11.68 6.91 -0.04
C ILE A 117 12.64 5.87 0.52
N ARG A 118 13.11 6.11 1.73
CA ARG A 118 13.80 5.11 2.57
C ARG A 118 12.89 4.76 3.73
N VAL A 119 12.54 3.49 3.86
CA VAL A 119 11.79 2.97 4.99
C VAL A 119 12.70 2.08 5.82
N ASP A 120 12.87 2.43 7.10
CA ASP A 120 13.55 1.60 8.09
C ASP A 120 12.55 1.17 9.18
N PRO A 121 12.04 -0.08 9.11
CA PRO A 121 11.11 -0.60 10.11
C PRO A 121 11.70 -0.76 11.51
N GLN A 122 13.03 -0.88 11.64
CA GLN A 122 13.67 -1.09 12.93
C GLN A 122 13.64 0.19 13.76
N THR A 123 13.95 1.32 13.11
CA THR A 123 13.92 2.65 13.73
C THR A 123 12.57 3.34 13.58
N ARG A 124 11.64 2.79 12.80
CA ARG A 124 10.36 3.40 12.42
C ARG A 124 10.56 4.78 11.80
N THR A 125 11.53 4.88 10.91
CA THR A 125 11.86 6.11 10.19
C THR A 125 11.49 5.99 8.71
N ILE A 126 10.98 7.08 8.15
CA ILE A 126 10.72 7.23 6.72
C ILE A 126 11.37 8.54 6.26
N SER A 127 12.35 8.43 5.36
CA SER A 127 13.01 9.61 4.77
C SER A 127 12.54 9.78 3.32
N VAL A 128 12.08 10.97 2.96
CA VAL A 128 11.61 11.35 1.61
C VAL A 128 12.57 12.34 0.98
N TYR A 129 13.09 12.06 -0.22
CA TYR A 129 14.12 12.89 -0.84
C TYR A 129 14.24 12.72 -2.36
N GLY A 130 15.11 13.51 -3.00
CA GLY A 130 15.46 13.41 -4.42
C GLY A 130 14.34 13.79 -5.39
N TYR A 131 14.45 13.34 -6.64
CA TYR A 131 13.49 13.68 -7.70
C TYR A 131 13.33 12.52 -8.71
N SER A 132 12.32 12.62 -9.58
CA SER A 132 12.20 11.76 -10.76
C SER A 132 12.79 12.44 -11.98
N GLN A 133 13.67 11.74 -12.72
CA GLN A 133 14.23 12.26 -13.97
C GLN A 133 13.15 12.46 -15.05
N GLY A 134 12.12 11.61 -15.07
CA GLY A 134 11.04 11.68 -16.07
C GLY A 134 9.87 12.58 -15.67
N PHE A 135 9.53 12.63 -14.38
CA PHE A 135 8.34 13.35 -13.89
C PHE A 135 8.67 14.62 -13.09
N GLY A 136 9.96 14.90 -12.84
CA GLY A 136 10.39 15.99 -11.98
C GLY A 136 10.28 15.69 -10.49
N ARG A 137 10.54 16.70 -9.67
CA ARG A 137 10.49 16.62 -8.20
C ARG A 137 9.05 16.72 -7.71
N ALA A 138 8.61 15.71 -6.96
CA ALA A 138 7.31 15.75 -6.28
C ALA A 138 7.27 16.81 -5.15
N ASP A 139 6.07 17.18 -4.75
CA ASP A 139 5.81 17.89 -3.51
C ASP A 139 6.03 16.94 -2.31
N HIS A 140 7.24 16.96 -1.74
CA HIS A 140 7.60 16.10 -0.62
C HIS A 140 6.83 16.46 0.65
N GLU A 141 6.42 17.72 0.84
CA GLU A 141 5.64 18.13 2.01
C GLU A 141 4.28 17.44 1.99
N LYS A 142 3.57 17.48 0.86
CA LYS A 142 2.32 16.73 0.69
C LYS A 142 2.52 15.22 0.80
N THR A 143 3.64 14.71 0.27
CA THR A 143 3.98 13.29 0.40
C THR A 143 4.08 12.91 1.88
N VAL A 144 4.79 13.69 2.68
CA VAL A 144 4.95 13.48 4.13
C VAL A 144 3.61 13.57 4.85
N GLU A 145 2.77 14.56 4.55
CA GLU A 145 1.43 14.66 5.17
C GLU A 145 0.59 13.40 4.93
N ILE A 146 0.60 12.86 3.71
CA ILE A 146 -0.14 11.64 3.36
C ILE A 146 0.46 10.43 4.10
N LEU A 147 1.79 10.33 4.15
CA LEU A 147 2.48 9.26 4.87
C LEU A 147 2.23 9.32 6.38
N GLN A 148 2.21 10.51 6.98
CA GLN A 148 1.93 10.71 8.41
C GLN A 148 0.53 10.24 8.79
N LYS A 149 -0.46 10.38 7.90
CA LYS A 149 -1.81 9.83 8.13
C LYS A 149 -1.80 8.31 8.24
N LYS A 150 -0.99 7.61 7.44
CA LYS A 150 -0.86 6.14 7.49
C LYS A 150 0.08 5.66 8.60
N TYR A 151 1.14 6.42 8.89
CA TYR A 151 2.18 6.07 9.86
C TYR A 151 2.32 7.15 10.95
N PRO A 152 1.29 7.38 11.78
CA PRO A 152 1.25 8.50 12.73
C PRO A 152 2.29 8.42 13.85
N GLN A 153 2.89 7.25 14.08
CA GLN A 153 3.90 7.01 15.12
C GLN A 153 5.32 6.90 14.57
N TRP A 154 5.51 7.09 13.27
CA TRP A 154 6.82 6.99 12.63
C TRP A 154 7.45 8.38 12.52
N ALA A 155 8.76 8.44 12.62
CA ALA A 155 9.50 9.66 12.34
C ALA A 155 9.63 9.81 10.82
N ILE A 156 8.94 10.80 10.25
CA ILE A 156 8.95 11.05 8.81
C ILE A 156 9.62 12.39 8.54
N GLU A 157 10.66 12.37 7.72
CA GLU A 157 11.51 13.52 7.46
C GLU A 157 11.74 13.72 5.96
N ILE A 158 11.88 14.98 5.55
CA ILE A 158 12.33 15.35 4.20
C ILE A 158 13.82 15.59 4.29
N THR A 159 14.62 14.80 3.57
CA THR A 159 16.08 14.98 3.55
C THR A 159 16.50 15.68 2.27
N ALA A 160 17.54 16.51 2.37
CA ALA A 160 18.09 17.26 1.24
C ALA A 160 19.09 16.43 0.40
N GLU A 161 19.25 15.14 0.69
CA GLU A 161 20.21 14.28 -0.02
C GLU A 161 19.73 14.03 -1.47
N GLU A 162 20.42 14.63 -2.43
CA GLU A 162 20.28 14.34 -3.85
C GLU A 162 21.40 13.36 -4.28
N TYR A 163 21.04 12.12 -4.59
CA TYR A 163 21.90 11.17 -5.30
C TYR A 163 21.50 11.06 -6.78
#